data_AF-A0A173UKU8-F1
#
_entry.id   AF-A0A173UKU8-F1
#
_cell.length_a   1.000
_cell.length_b   1.000
_cell.length_c   1.000
_cell.angle_alpha   90.00
_cell.angle_beta   90.00
_cell.angle_gamma   90.00
#
_symmetry.space_group_name_H-M   'P 1'
#
loop_
_entity.id
_entity.type
_entity.pdbx_description
1 polymer ?
#
loop_
_entity_poly.entity_id
_entity_poly.type
_entity_poly.pdbx_seq_one_letter_code
_entity_poly.pdbx_strand_id
1 'polypeptide(L)'
;MSKYYSINKFSKILGVSAQTLRNWDKKGKLHPHHTSSNGYRYYSHEQLNQVMNVKPNLDRIVIGYCRVSSNKQKDDLERQIENMKLYLTAQGKPFEIISDIGSGINYRSY
;
A
#
# COMPACT_ATOMS: atom_id res chain seq x y z
N MET A 1 -8.84 18.35 -13.72
CA MET A 1 -8.95 17.55 -14.96
C MET A 1 -8.93 16.06 -14.64
N SER A 2 -9.93 15.30 -15.09
CA SER A 2 -9.91 13.84 -15.03
C SER A 2 -8.91 13.27 -16.04
N LYS A 3 -7.90 12.54 -15.58
CA LYS A 3 -6.90 11.90 -16.45
C LYS A 3 -7.40 10.52 -16.90
N TYR A 4 -7.35 10.28 -18.21
CA TYR A 4 -7.74 9.00 -18.82
C TYR A 4 -6.54 8.26 -19.41
N TYR A 5 -6.65 6.94 -19.45
CA TYR A 5 -5.60 6.03 -19.89
C TYR A 5 -6.19 5.05 -20.91
N SER A 6 -5.51 4.85 -22.03
CA SER A 6 -5.82 3.74 -22.93
C SER A 6 -5.57 2.41 -22.22
N ILE A 7 -6.23 1.34 -22.68
CA ILE A 7 -6.07 -0.01 -22.11
C ILE A 7 -4.61 -0.44 -21.94
N ASN A 8 -3.73 -0.14 -22.92
CA ASN A 8 -2.31 -0.48 -22.85
C ASN A 8 -1.56 0.34 -21.80
N LYS A 9 -1.90 1.62 -21.64
CA LYS A 9 -1.27 2.47 -20.63
C LYS A 9 -1.75 2.07 -19.23
N PHE A 10 -3.04 1.80 -19.08
CA PHE A 10 -3.63 1.35 -17.83
C PHE A 10 -3.07 -0.01 -17.39
N SER A 11 -2.94 -0.96 -18.32
CA SER A 11 -2.39 -2.29 -18.03
C SER A 11 -0.93 -2.23 -17.57
N LYS A 12 -0.11 -1.37 -18.22
CA LYS A 12 1.29 -1.15 -17.83
C LYS A 12 1.40 -0.59 -16.40
N ILE A 13 0.54 0.36 -16.02
CA ILE A 13 0.56 0.93 -14.67
C ILE A 13 0.18 -0.12 -13.63
N LEU A 14 -0.81 -0.97 -13.93
CA LEU A 14 -1.27 -2.02 -13.03
C LEU A 14 -0.36 -3.27 -13.01
N GLY A 15 0.65 -3.35 -13.88
CA GLY A 15 1.49 -4.54 -14.02
C GLY A 15 0.75 -5.77 -14.55
N VAL A 16 -0.35 -5.58 -15.31
CA VAL A 16 -1.14 -6.67 -15.91
C VAL A 16 -1.15 -6.58 -17.43
N SER A 17 -1.55 -7.68 -18.09
CA SER A 17 -1.76 -7.66 -19.54
C SER A 17 -3.02 -6.89 -19.94
N ALA A 18 -3.05 -6.32 -21.15
CA ALA A 18 -4.27 -5.72 -21.70
C ALA A 18 -5.41 -6.76 -21.82
N GLN A 19 -5.08 -8.04 -22.02
CA GLN A 19 -6.07 -9.11 -22.06
C GLN A 19 -6.73 -9.35 -20.69
N THR A 20 -5.97 -9.21 -19.60
CA THR A 20 -6.49 -9.28 -18.23
C THR A 20 -7.59 -8.24 -18.01
N LEU A 21 -7.38 -7.01 -18.50
CA LEU A 21 -8.39 -5.95 -18.41
C LEU A 21 -9.65 -6.25 -19.24
N ARG A 22 -9.50 -6.81 -20.46
CA ARG A 22 -10.66 -7.27 -21.26
C ARG A 22 -11.43 -8.39 -20.57
N ASN A 23 -10.73 -9.28 -19.89
CA ASN A 23 -11.35 -10.36 -19.13
C ASN A 23 -12.08 -9.81 -17.89
N TRP A 24 -11.56 -8.76 -17.25
CA TRP A 24 -12.24 -8.10 -16.12
C TRP A 24 -13.51 -7.37 -16.57
N ASP A 25 -13.49 -6.71 -17.73
CA ASP A 25 -14.67 -6.10 -18.35
C ASP A 25 -15.75 -7.16 -18.62
N LYS A 26 -15.39 -8.29 -19.26
CA LYS A 26 -16.31 -9.41 -19.51
C LYS A 26 -16.88 -10.05 -18.24
N LYS A 27 -16.10 -10.08 -17.15
CA LYS A 27 -16.50 -10.67 -15.87
C LYS A 27 -17.21 -9.68 -14.95
N GLY A 28 -17.43 -8.43 -15.38
CA GLY A 28 -18.04 -7.39 -14.55
C GLY A 28 -17.16 -6.91 -13.40
N LYS A 29 -15.88 -7.27 -13.37
CA LYS A 29 -14.94 -6.87 -12.29
C LYS A 29 -14.49 -5.41 -12.43
N LEU A 30 -14.31 -4.95 -13.66
CA LEU A 30 -13.91 -3.58 -13.96
C LEU A 30 -14.32 -3.23 -15.39
N HIS A 31 -15.29 -2.34 -15.54
CA HIS A 31 -15.67 -1.81 -16.85
C HIS A 31 -14.81 -0.59 -17.22
N PRO A 32 -14.51 -0.36 -18.51
CA PRO A 32 -13.88 0.88 -18.94
C PRO A 32 -14.80 2.07 -18.63
N HIS A 33 -14.23 3.23 -18.29
CA HIS A 33 -15.01 4.44 -18.06
C HIS A 33 -15.79 4.85 -19.30
N HIS A 34 -15.16 4.76 -20.48
CA HIS A 34 -15.85 4.93 -21.75
C HIS A 34 -15.14 4.15 -22.85
N THR A 35 -15.90 3.89 -23.90
CA THR A 35 -15.39 3.31 -25.14
C THR A 35 -15.55 4.36 -26.24
N SER A 36 -14.47 4.65 -26.95
CA SER A 36 -14.49 5.55 -28.11
C SER A 36 -15.32 4.94 -29.24
N SER A 37 -15.73 5.76 -30.21
CA SER A 37 -16.49 5.33 -31.39
C SER A 37 -15.79 4.22 -32.20
N ASN A 38 -14.47 4.15 -32.12
CA ASN A 38 -13.64 3.12 -32.75
C ASN A 38 -13.43 1.85 -31.88
N GLY A 39 -14.16 1.70 -30.77
CA GLY A 39 -14.07 0.54 -29.89
C GLY A 39 -12.91 0.55 -28.88
N TYR A 40 -12.11 1.62 -28.83
CA TYR A 40 -11.02 1.74 -27.87
C TYR A 40 -11.52 2.04 -26.45
N ARG A 41 -11.02 1.26 -25.49
CA ARG A 41 -11.37 1.37 -24.07
C ARG A 41 -10.45 2.34 -23.35
N TYR A 42 -11.06 3.25 -22.59
CA TYR A 42 -10.37 4.21 -21.75
C TYR A 42 -10.79 4.05 -20.29
N TYR A 43 -9.79 4.13 -19.41
CA TYR A 43 -9.95 3.99 -17.97
C TYR A 43 -9.57 5.30 -17.28
N SER A 44 -10.30 5.68 -16.23
CA SER A 44 -10.02 6.90 -15.48
C SER A 44 -8.93 6.68 -14.44
N HIS A 45 -8.35 7.76 -13.95
CA HIS A 45 -7.43 7.71 -12.81
C HIS A 45 -8.11 7.21 -11.52
N GLU A 46 -9.41 7.46 -11.35
CA GLU A 46 -10.17 6.93 -10.20
C GLU A 46 -10.28 5.40 -10.24
N GLN A 47 -10.49 4.83 -11.43
CA GLN A 47 -10.49 3.38 -11.62
C GLN A 47 -9.12 2.76 -11.31
N LEU A 48 -8.03 3.51 -11.55
CA LEU A 48 -6.69 3.06 -11.14
C LEU A 48 -6.61 2.94 -9.61
N ASN A 49 -7.08 3.96 -8.89
CA ASN A 49 -7.08 3.98 -7.43
C ASN A 49 -7.95 2.85 -6.85
N GLN A 50 -9.10 2.59 -7.46
CA GLN A 50 -9.99 1.47 -7.10
C GLN A 50 -9.27 0.12 -7.22
N VAL A 51 -8.62 -0.15 -8.37
CA VAL A 51 -7.95 -1.44 -8.62
C VAL A 51 -6.72 -1.62 -7.75
N MET A 52 -5.94 -0.55 -7.54
CA MET A 52 -4.75 -0.58 -6.68
C MET A 52 -5.10 -0.65 -5.19
N ASN A 53 -6.40 -0.70 -4.84
CA ASN A 53 -6.90 -0.60 -3.47
C ASN A 53 -6.35 0.62 -2.72
N VAL A 54 -5.96 1.66 -3.47
CA VAL A 54 -5.52 2.95 -2.94
C VAL A 54 -6.80 3.68 -2.58
N LYS A 55 -7.28 3.43 -1.36
CA LYS A 55 -8.37 4.23 -0.79
C LYS A 55 -7.85 5.67 -0.65
N PRO A 56 -8.45 6.65 -1.35
CA PRO A 56 -7.89 8.01 -1.47
C PRO A 56 -7.97 8.82 -0.16
N ASN A 57 -8.75 8.37 0.81
CA ASN A 57 -8.82 8.94 2.14
C ASN A 57 -9.36 7.89 3.10
N LEU A 58 -8.45 7.17 3.74
CA LEU A 58 -8.72 6.66 5.07
C LEU A 58 -7.81 7.46 5.98
N ASP A 59 -8.26 7.75 7.20
CA ASP A 59 -7.45 8.27 8.30
C ASP A 59 -6.30 7.29 8.57
N ARG A 60 -5.25 7.36 7.74
CA ARG A 60 -4.11 6.45 7.80
C ARG A 60 -3.26 6.90 8.97
N ILE A 61 -3.16 6.03 9.95
CA ILE A 61 -2.17 6.15 11.02
C ILE A 61 -0.82 5.63 10.53
N VAL A 62 0.25 6.35 10.84
CA VAL A 62 1.62 5.89 10.60
C VAL A 62 2.00 4.91 11.71
N ILE A 63 2.49 3.72 11.36
CA ILE A 63 2.96 2.74 12.35
C ILE A 63 4.49 2.80 12.44
N GLY A 64 5.00 3.20 13.60
CA GLY A 64 6.41 3.04 13.96
C GLY A 64 6.64 1.68 14.61
N TYR A 65 7.61 0.91 14.13
CA TYR A 65 7.94 -0.41 14.70
C TYR A 65 9.35 -0.39 15.30
N CYS A 66 9.46 -0.79 16.57
CA CYS A 66 10.72 -0.89 17.30
C CYS A 66 10.89 -2.30 17.89
N ARG A 67 12.06 -2.91 17.77
CA ARG A 67 12.29 -4.28 18.30
C ARG A 67 13.70 -4.46 18.83
N VAL A 68 13.82 -5.23 19.91
CA VAL A 68 15.11 -5.75 20.40
C VAL A 68 15.09 -7.27 20.56
N SER A 69 16.28 -7.88 20.54
CA SER A 69 16.42 -9.34 20.52
C SER A 69 16.37 -9.99 21.90
N SER A 70 16.57 -9.20 22.96
CA SER A 70 16.59 -9.69 24.34
C SER A 70 16.05 -8.65 25.31
N ASN A 71 15.46 -9.12 26.40
CA ASN A 71 15.05 -8.26 27.53
C ASN A 71 16.23 -7.47 28.13
N LYS A 72 17.47 -7.94 27.96
CA LYS A 72 18.66 -7.20 28.39
C LYS A 72 18.88 -5.89 27.62
N GLN A 73 18.25 -5.75 26.46
CA GLN A 73 18.33 -4.56 25.59
C GLN A 73 17.09 -3.66 25.74
N LYS A 74 16.35 -3.79 26.85
CA LYS A 74 15.13 -3.00 27.07
C LYS A 74 15.40 -1.49 27.05
N ASP A 75 16.50 -1.05 27.65
CA ASP A 75 16.90 0.36 27.65
C ASP A 75 17.19 0.88 26.24
N ASP A 76 17.74 0.03 25.36
CA ASP A 76 17.93 0.36 23.94
C ASP A 76 16.58 0.48 23.21
N LEU A 77 15.62 -0.38 23.54
CA LEU A 77 14.28 -0.33 22.96
C LEU A 77 13.56 0.96 23.36
N GLU A 78 13.65 1.36 24.64
CA GLU A 78 13.05 2.60 25.14
C GLU A 78 13.63 3.82 24.42
N ARG A 79 14.96 3.89 24.25
CA ARG A 79 15.62 4.94 23.44
C ARG A 79 15.14 4.95 21.98
N GLN A 80 14.99 3.78 21.36
CA GLN A 80 14.48 3.69 19.98
C GLN A 80 13.04 4.20 19.86
N ILE A 81 12.17 3.84 20.81
CA ILE A 81 10.78 4.29 20.86
C ILE A 81 10.74 5.81 21.02
N GLU A 82 11.56 6.39 21.89
CA GLU A 82 11.58 7.82 22.16
C GLU A 82 12.05 8.63 20.95
N ASN A 83 13.12 8.19 20.29
CA ASN A 83 13.59 8.78 19.04
C ASN A 83 12.53 8.69 17.93
N MET A 84 11.84 7.55 17.82
CA MET A 84 10.75 7.36 16.86
C MET A 84 9.56 8.28 17.14
N LYS A 85 9.18 8.46 18.42
CA LYS A 85 8.14 9.42 18.82
C LYS A 85 8.50 10.84 18.41
N LEU A 86 9.72 11.28 18.70
CA LEU A 86 10.19 12.62 18.35
C LEU A 86 10.11 12.86 16.85
N TYR A 87 10.62 11.91 16.06
CA TYR A 87 10.60 11.98 14.60
C TYR A 87 9.17 12.04 14.03
N LEU A 88 8.27 11.16 14.49
CA LEU A 88 6.90 11.10 13.99
C LEU A 88 6.06 12.30 14.44
N THR A 89 6.30 12.80 15.66
CA THR A 89 5.66 14.03 16.16
C THR A 89 6.03 15.23 15.29
N ALA A 90 7.31 15.35 14.92
CA ALA A 90 7.79 16.41 14.04
C ALA A 90 7.15 16.37 12.63
N GLN A 91 6.68 15.20 12.17
CA GLN A 91 5.95 15.08 10.90
C GLN A 91 4.49 15.53 10.95
N GLY A 92 3.91 15.69 12.15
CA GLY A 92 2.55 16.19 12.34
C GLY A 92 1.43 15.26 11.82
N LYS A 93 1.71 13.97 11.62
CA LYS A 93 0.71 12.96 11.21
C LYS A 93 0.31 12.10 12.41
N PRO A 94 -0.94 11.61 12.49
CA PRO A 94 -1.32 10.64 13.51
C PRO A 94 -0.47 9.37 13.36
N PHE A 95 0.08 8.88 14.47
CA PHE A 95 0.93 7.70 14.49
C PHE A 95 0.71 6.84 15.74
N GLU A 96 1.09 5.58 15.63
CA GLU A 96 1.12 4.61 16.72
C GLU A 96 2.48 3.90 16.69
N ILE A 97 2.99 3.52 17.87
CA ILE A 97 4.25 2.77 17.97
C ILE A 97 3.96 1.39 18.53
N ILE A 98 4.40 0.38 17.80
CA ILE A 98 4.36 -1.02 18.18
C ILE A 98 5.79 -1.44 18.53
N SER A 99 5.96 -2.10 19.68
CA SER A 99 7.24 -2.59 20.13
C SER A 99 7.26 -4.09 20.37
N ASP A 100 8.38 -4.74 20.10
CA ASP A 100 8.55 -6.19 20.31
C ASP A 100 9.88 -6.51 21.04
N ILE A 101 9.84 -7.51 21.91
CA ILE A 101 11.04 -8.11 22.52
C ILE A 101 11.00 -9.61 22.25
N GLY A 102 11.86 -10.07 21.36
CA GLY A 102 11.88 -11.48 20.97
C GLY A 102 13.22 -11.89 20.40
N SER A 103 13.82 -12.92 21.00
CA SER A 103 14.94 -13.64 20.39
C SER A 103 14.47 -14.22 19.06
N GLY A 104 15.31 -14.16 18.03
CA GLY A 104 14.98 -14.69 16.70
C GLY A 104 14.59 -16.18 16.71
N ILE A 105 14.31 -16.72 15.52
CA ILE A 105 13.96 -18.13 15.32
C ILE A 105 15.01 -19.02 16.01
N ASN A 106 14.58 -19.78 17.02
CA ASN A 106 15.44 -20.68 17.77
C ASN A 106 15.56 -21.99 16.97
N TYR A 107 16.65 -22.16 16.22
CA TYR A 107 16.90 -23.36 15.40
C TYR A 107 17.18 -24.63 16.22
N ARG A 108 17.05 -24.60 17.56
CA ARG A 108 17.11 -25.81 18.40
C ARG A 108 15.78 -26.55 18.38
N SER A 109 15.57 -27.30 17.32
CA SER A 109 14.71 -28.48 17.33
C SER A 109 15.24 -29.40 16.24
N TYR A 110 16.15 -30.30 16.60
CA TYR A 110 16.26 -31.74 16.29
C TYR A 110 17.52 -32.27 16.97
#